data_AF-A0A8H7GEJ0-F1
#
_entry.id   AF-A0A8H7GEJ0-F1
#
_cell.length_a   1.000
_cell.length_b   1.000
_cell.length_c   1.000
_cell.angle_alpha   90.00
_cell.angle_beta   90.00
_cell.angle_gamma   90.00
#
_symmetry.space_group_name_H-M   'P 1'
#
loop_
_entity.id
_entity.type
_entity.pdbx_description
1 polymer ?
#
loop_
_entity_poly.entity_id
_entity_poly.type
_entity_poly.pdbx_seq_one_letter_code
_entity_poly.pdbx_strand_id
1 'polypeptide(L)'
;MARPSKADIFFHRHPWIRPTLWLLVVIWSIYLLRKPIFFVRRLSWSGTKVICGWWWAILKTLFHLAIQLSVAVPGTALAYIIVAYGAYPVFAIACKYVADLLEKTAAPPSPPSPPRSFQYTHTHTNGESFTHTYTEEDVELLREAILQEAMAEYREEMRRAQERNPEQNHFPKASGKAQRKAKKRNRHAQ
;
A
#
# COMPACT_ATOMS: atom_id res chain seq x y z
N MET A 1 -95.14 58.27 19.66
CA MET A 1 -94.48 57.41 20.69
C MET A 1 -94.05 56.12 20.01
N ALA A 2 -92.73 55.89 19.87
CA ALA A 2 -92.21 54.69 19.22
C ALA A 2 -92.37 53.48 20.17
N ARG A 3 -92.93 52.37 19.67
CA ARG A 3 -93.03 51.12 20.45
C ARG A 3 -91.61 50.59 20.72
N PRO A 4 -91.26 50.25 21.97
CA PRO A 4 -89.96 49.65 22.26
C PRO A 4 -89.82 48.34 21.50
N SER A 5 -88.64 48.10 20.93
CA SER A 5 -88.39 46.90 20.13
C SER A 5 -88.46 45.66 21.03
N LYS A 6 -88.88 44.51 20.50
CA LYS A 6 -88.91 43.25 21.28
C LYS A 6 -87.53 42.89 21.86
N ALA A 7 -86.44 43.36 21.24
CA ALA A 7 -85.08 43.16 21.74
C ALA A 7 -84.82 43.96 23.03
N ASP A 8 -85.32 45.20 23.13
CA ASP A 8 -85.10 46.04 24.33
C ASP A 8 -85.79 45.46 25.56
N ILE A 9 -86.99 44.90 25.40
CA ILE A 9 -87.73 44.22 26.47
C ILE A 9 -86.96 42.98 26.96
N PHE A 10 -86.35 42.23 26.04
CA PHE A 10 -85.57 41.05 26.36
C PHE A 10 -84.29 41.39 27.14
N PHE A 11 -83.59 42.45 26.74
CA PHE A 11 -82.40 42.93 27.47
C PHE A 11 -82.73 43.54 28.84
N HIS A 12 -83.93 44.10 29.01
CA HIS A 12 -84.37 44.61 30.31
C HIS A 12 -84.65 43.49 31.32
N ARG A 13 -85.12 42.33 30.84
CA ARG A 13 -85.44 41.16 31.66
C ARG A 13 -84.18 40.37 32.09
N HIS A 14 -83.13 40.40 31.27
CA HIS A 14 -81.86 39.75 31.54
C HIS A 14 -80.68 40.72 31.31
N PRO A 15 -80.38 41.60 32.28
CA PRO A 15 -79.33 42.61 32.13
C PRO A 15 -77.93 42.01 31.94
N TRP A 16 -77.73 40.76 32.35
CA TRP A 16 -76.47 40.02 32.27
C TRP A 16 -76.07 39.57 30.85
N ILE A 17 -76.99 39.62 29.88
CA ILE A 17 -76.73 39.17 28.50
C ILE A 17 -75.80 40.15 27.75
N ARG A 18 -75.97 41.46 27.98
CA ARG A 18 -75.10 42.49 27.36
C ARG A 18 -73.63 42.36 27.77
N PRO A 19 -73.27 42.27 29.07
CA PRO A 19 -71.88 42.14 29.48
C PRO A 19 -71.28 40.78 29.06
N THR A 20 -72.05 39.69 29.07
CA THR A 20 -71.55 38.38 28.61
C THR A 20 -71.26 38.36 27.11
N LEU A 21 -72.12 38.99 26.29
CA LEU A 21 -71.87 39.15 24.86
C LEU A 21 -70.61 39.99 24.61
N TRP A 22 -70.44 41.08 25.35
CA TRP A 22 -69.24 41.92 25.28
C TRP A 22 -67.97 41.17 25.68
N LEU A 23 -68.05 40.38 26.75
CA LEU A 23 -66.94 39.57 27.23
C LEU A 23 -66.53 38.52 26.19
N LEU A 24 -67.51 37.93 25.49
CA LEU A 24 -67.27 36.99 24.40
C LEU A 24 -66.60 37.66 23.20
N VAL A 25 -67.02 38.89 22.84
CA VAL A 25 -66.36 39.71 21.80
C VAL A 25 -64.92 40.05 22.19
N VAL A 26 -64.66 40.41 23.44
CA VAL A 26 -63.31 40.71 23.93
C VAL A 26 -62.42 39.48 23.87
N ILE A 27 -62.91 38.31 24.33
CA ILE A 27 -62.18 37.04 24.23
C ILE A 27 -61.87 36.71 22.77
N TRP A 28 -62.85 36.87 21.87
CA TRP A 28 -62.67 36.62 20.45
C TRP A 28 -61.66 37.59 19.82
N SER A 29 -61.69 38.86 20.20
CA SER A 29 -60.77 39.89 19.70
C SER A 29 -59.32 39.58 20.13
N ILE A 30 -59.11 39.18 21.39
CA ILE A 30 -57.80 38.74 21.90
C ILE A 30 -57.34 37.46 21.18
N TYR A 31 -58.25 36.52 20.93
CA TYR A 31 -57.94 35.28 20.23
C TYR A 31 -57.53 35.52 18.77
N LEU A 32 -58.24 36.42 18.07
CA LEU A 32 -57.90 36.82 16.70
C LEU A 32 -56.59 37.60 16.63
N LEU A 33 -56.29 38.48 17.60
CA LEU A 33 -55.00 39.18 17.66
C LEU A 33 -53.81 38.24 17.94
N ARG A 34 -54.02 37.18 18.74
CA ARG A 34 -52.94 36.25 19.09
C ARG A 34 -52.53 35.34 17.93
N LYS A 35 -53.47 34.91 17.08
CA LYS A 35 -53.19 34.02 15.93
C LYS A 35 -52.04 34.50 15.03
N PRO A 36 -52.03 35.75 14.51
CA PRO A 36 -50.95 36.23 13.65
C PRO A 36 -49.62 36.33 14.39
N ILE A 37 -49.61 36.70 15.68
CA ILE A 37 -48.37 36.81 16.48
C ILE A 37 -47.69 35.44 16.64
N PHE A 38 -48.47 34.41 16.97
CA PHE A 38 -47.94 33.04 17.06
C PHE A 38 -47.49 32.51 15.70
N PHE A 39 -48.22 32.84 14.63
CA PHE A 39 -47.87 32.44 13.27
C PHE A 39 -46.54 33.06 12.82
N VAL A 40 -46.38 34.38 12.98
CA VAL A 40 -45.14 35.09 12.63
C VAL A 40 -43.96 34.57 13.44
N ARG A 41 -44.13 34.38 14.76
CA ARG A 41 -43.07 33.87 15.63
C ARG A 41 -42.62 32.45 15.24
N ARG A 42 -43.57 31.59 14.83
CA ARG A 42 -43.27 30.25 14.33
C ARG A 42 -42.56 30.29 12.97
N LEU A 43 -42.97 31.19 12.08
CA LEU A 43 -42.35 31.38 10.77
C LEU A 43 -40.91 31.88 10.91
N SER A 44 -40.67 32.88 11.78
CA SER A 44 -39.34 33.40 12.07
C SER A 44 -38.44 32.33 12.68
N TRP A 45 -38.93 31.56 13.65
CA TRP A 45 -38.15 30.47 14.25
C TRP A 45 -37.78 29.39 13.21
N SER A 46 -38.71 29.07 12.31
CA SER A 46 -38.48 28.16 11.20
C SER A 46 -37.41 28.71 10.24
N GLY A 47 -37.51 29.99 9.86
CA GLY A 47 -36.55 30.65 8.98
C GLY A 47 -35.15 30.69 9.59
N THR A 48 -35.02 31.05 10.86
CA THR A 48 -33.73 31.08 11.57
C THR A 48 -33.08 29.71 11.61
N LYS A 49 -33.84 28.63 11.81
CA LYS A 49 -33.30 27.27 11.78
C LYS A 49 -32.78 26.86 10.40
N VAL A 50 -33.51 27.21 9.34
CA VAL A 50 -33.07 26.92 7.96
C VAL A 50 -31.79 27.70 7.67
N ILE A 51 -31.75 28.99 7.96
CA ILE A 51 -30.58 29.85 7.74
C ILE A 51 -29.37 29.32 8.53
N CYS A 52 -29.55 28.99 9.82
CA CYS A 52 -28.49 28.45 10.66
C CYS A 52 -27.97 27.09 10.12
N GLY A 53 -28.87 26.21 9.67
CA GLY A 53 -28.49 24.94 9.05
C GLY A 53 -27.70 25.12 7.76
N TRP A 54 -28.09 26.09 6.92
CA TRP A 54 -27.35 26.45 5.70
C TRP A 54 -25.95 26.98 6.01
N TRP A 55 -25.82 27.89 6.97
CA TRP A 55 -24.51 28.38 7.43
C TRP A 55 -23.62 27.26 7.95
N TRP A 56 -24.18 26.32 8.70
CA TRP A 56 -23.45 25.16 9.20
C TRP A 56 -22.99 24.24 8.07
N ALA A 57 -23.83 24.00 7.06
CA ALA A 57 -23.46 23.22 5.89
C ALA A 57 -22.30 23.89 5.12
N ILE A 58 -22.37 25.21 4.92
CA ILE A 58 -21.29 25.98 4.26
C ILE A 58 -19.99 25.86 5.04
N LEU A 59 -20.00 26.08 6.36
CA LEU A 59 -18.83 25.92 7.23
C LEU A 59 -18.23 24.52 7.13
N LYS A 60 -19.06 23.48 7.14
CA LYS A 60 -18.62 22.08 7.01
C LYS A 60 -17.96 21.82 5.66
N THR A 61 -18.51 22.35 4.56
CA THR A 61 -17.93 22.19 3.22
C THR A 61 -16.59 22.92 3.10
N LEU A 62 -16.48 24.14 3.62
CA LEU A 62 -15.22 24.89 3.63
C LEU A 62 -14.15 24.20 4.47
N PHE A 63 -14.53 23.65 5.63
CA PHE A 63 -13.61 22.90 6.47
C PHE A 63 -13.09 21.63 5.78
N HIS A 64 -13.97 20.88 5.11
CA HIS A 64 -13.54 19.73 4.31
C HIS A 64 -12.63 20.12 3.15
N LEU A 65 -12.94 21.21 2.45
CA LEU A 65 -12.11 21.73 1.36
C LEU A 65 -10.72 22.13 1.88
N ALA A 66 -10.64 22.81 3.02
CA ALA A 66 -9.38 23.22 3.65
C ALA A 66 -8.54 22.00 4.04
N ILE A 67 -9.17 20.96 4.61
CA ILE A 67 -8.48 19.70 4.92
C ILE A 67 -7.96 19.05 3.63
N GLN A 68 -8.79 18.92 2.61
CA GLN A 68 -8.38 18.34 1.33
C GLN A 68 -7.21 19.11 0.72
N LEU A 69 -7.24 20.45 0.75
CA LEU A 69 -6.15 21.28 0.27
C LEU A 69 -4.87 21.04 1.09
N SER A 70 -5.00 20.97 2.42
CA SER A 70 -3.86 20.74 3.33
C SER A 70 -3.18 19.39 3.15
N VAL A 71 -3.89 18.37 2.64
CA VAL A 71 -3.33 17.05 2.35
C VAL A 71 -2.85 16.94 0.90
N ALA A 72 -3.63 17.49 -0.04
CA ALA A 72 -3.31 17.44 -1.46
C ALA A 72 -2.04 18.20 -1.82
N VAL A 73 -1.80 19.38 -1.23
CA VAL A 73 -0.61 20.20 -1.51
C VAL A 73 0.69 19.46 -1.12
N PRO A 74 0.88 18.99 0.12
CA PRO A 74 2.08 18.23 0.48
C PRO A 74 2.14 16.86 -0.20
N GLY A 75 0.99 16.21 -0.43
CA GLY A 75 0.95 14.93 -1.14
C GLY A 75 1.44 15.03 -2.59
N THR A 76 1.00 16.06 -3.31
CA THR A 76 1.48 16.33 -4.67
C THR A 76 2.96 16.74 -4.68
N ALA A 77 3.40 17.60 -3.75
CA ALA A 77 4.81 17.96 -3.61
C ALA A 77 5.70 16.73 -3.37
N LEU A 78 5.29 15.81 -2.48
CA LEU A 78 6.01 14.57 -2.23
C LEU A 78 6.05 13.67 -3.47
N ALA A 79 4.95 13.56 -4.20
CA ALA A 79 4.90 12.80 -5.45
C ALA A 79 5.86 13.38 -6.50
N TYR A 80 5.91 14.71 -6.65
CA TYR A 80 6.88 15.37 -7.53
C TYR A 80 8.32 15.09 -7.11
N ILE A 81 8.62 15.12 -5.81
CA ILE A 81 9.96 14.76 -5.29
C ILE A 81 10.28 13.31 -5.61
N ILE A 82 9.36 12.37 -5.41
CA ILE A 82 9.60 10.95 -5.74
C ILE A 82 9.85 10.76 -7.24
N VAL A 83 9.12 11.45 -8.11
CA VAL A 83 9.35 11.37 -9.56
C VAL A 83 10.69 12.02 -9.92
N ALA A 84 10.97 13.22 -9.40
CA ALA A 84 12.18 13.97 -9.70
C ALA A 84 13.45 13.30 -9.17
N TYR A 85 13.41 12.66 -8.00
CA TYR A 85 14.58 12.02 -7.39
C TYR A 85 14.62 10.50 -7.58
N GLY A 86 13.50 9.87 -7.89
CA GLY A 86 13.42 8.43 -8.14
C GLY A 86 13.50 8.10 -9.64
N ALA A 87 12.65 8.71 -10.47
CA ALA A 87 12.58 8.38 -11.89
C ALA A 87 13.71 9.02 -12.70
N TYR A 88 14.09 10.26 -12.37
CA TYR A 88 15.16 10.97 -13.09
C TYR A 88 16.52 10.25 -13.05
N PRO A 89 17.06 9.78 -11.90
CA PRO A 89 18.34 9.08 -11.91
C PRO A 89 18.26 7.73 -12.62
N VAL A 90 17.13 7.02 -12.52
CA VAL A 90 16.91 5.76 -13.25
C VAL A 90 16.94 6.02 -14.76
N PHE A 91 16.29 7.08 -15.22
CA PHE A 91 16.33 7.51 -16.62
C PHE A 91 17.74 7.92 -17.05
N ALA A 92 18.47 8.67 -16.21
CA ALA A 92 19.85 9.07 -16.50
C ALA A 92 20.80 7.86 -16.61
N ILE A 93 20.65 6.85 -15.75
CA ILE A 93 21.41 5.60 -15.83
C ILE A 93 21.05 4.84 -17.11
N ALA A 94 19.77 4.73 -17.44
CA ALA A 94 19.31 4.07 -18.66
C ALA A 94 19.87 4.75 -19.92
N CYS A 95 19.84 6.08 -19.99
CA CYS A 95 20.42 6.82 -21.11
C CYS A 95 21.94 6.62 -21.22
N LYS A 96 22.67 6.61 -20.10
CA LYS A 96 24.10 6.28 -20.12
C LYS A 96 24.37 4.86 -20.63
N TYR A 97 23.56 3.90 -20.21
CA TYR A 97 23.71 2.52 -20.63
C TYR A 97 23.47 2.36 -22.13
N VAL A 98 22.45 3.03 -22.67
CA VAL A 98 22.16 3.05 -24.11
C VAL A 98 23.28 3.73 -24.89
N ALA A 99 23.82 4.85 -24.40
CA ALA A 99 24.93 5.54 -25.04
C ALA A 99 26.20 4.67 -25.10
N ASP A 100 26.56 4.01 -24.00
CA ASP A 100 27.70 3.08 -23.93
C ASP A 100 27.50 1.86 -24.84
N LEU A 101 26.27 1.35 -24.94
CA LEU A 101 25.93 0.28 -25.88
C LEU A 101 26.09 0.73 -27.34
N LEU A 102 25.62 1.95 -27.65
CA LEU A 102 25.74 2.53 -28.99
C LEU A 102 27.20 2.70 -29.38
N GLU A 103 28.02 3.23 -28.47
CA GLU A 103 29.45 3.44 -28.66
C GLU A 103 30.17 2.10 -28.89
N LYS A 104 29.83 1.05 -28.13
CA LYS A 104 30.36 -0.30 -28.33
C LYS A 104 29.94 -0.93 -29.66
N THR A 105 28.71 -0.67 -30.12
CA THR A 105 28.24 -1.16 -31.43
C THR A 105 28.77 -0.36 -32.61
N ALA A 106 29.10 0.91 -32.40
CA ALA A 106 29.64 1.81 -33.42
C ALA A 106 31.18 1.78 -33.49
N ALA A 107 31.83 1.22 -32.47
CA ALA A 107 33.27 1.00 -32.48
C ALA A 107 33.65 0.04 -33.62
N PRO A 108 34.68 0.36 -34.43
CA PRO A 108 35.18 -0.55 -35.44
C PRO A 108 35.68 -1.84 -34.78
N PRO A 109 35.60 -3.00 -35.46
CA PRO A 109 36.05 -4.26 -34.91
C PRO A 109 37.49 -4.13 -34.42
N SER A 110 37.73 -4.50 -33.17
CA SER A 110 39.06 -4.51 -32.56
C SER A 110 40.03 -5.27 -33.47
N PRO A 111 41.25 -4.78 -33.71
CA PRO A 111 42.25 -5.58 -34.41
C PRO A 111 42.44 -6.92 -33.69
N PRO A 112 42.69 -8.03 -34.42
CA PRO A 112 42.89 -9.33 -33.80
C PRO A 112 43.98 -9.21 -32.74
N SER A 113 43.67 -9.63 -31.52
CA SER A 113 44.62 -9.63 -30.42
C SER A 113 45.82 -10.49 -30.83
N PRO A 114 47.07 -10.04 -30.60
CA PRO A 114 48.22 -10.92 -30.82
C PRO A 114 48.04 -12.18 -29.96
N PRO A 115 48.39 -13.37 -30.48
CA PRO A 115 48.19 -14.63 -29.79
C PRO A 115 48.82 -14.54 -28.40
N ARG A 116 48.02 -14.76 -27.35
CA ARG A 116 48.50 -14.75 -25.97
C ARG A 116 49.37 -15.99 -25.76
N SER A 117 50.68 -15.79 -25.84
CA SER A 117 51.65 -16.83 -25.46
C SER A 117 51.86 -16.80 -23.96
N PHE A 118 51.66 -17.94 -23.29
CA PHE A 118 51.93 -18.09 -21.86
C PHE A 118 53.33 -18.68 -21.69
N GLN A 119 54.19 -17.98 -20.95
CA GLN A 119 55.50 -18.50 -20.59
C GLN A 119 55.42 -19.13 -19.20
N TYR A 120 55.77 -20.41 -19.11
CA TYR A 120 55.88 -21.13 -17.85
C TYR A 120 57.32 -21.64 -17.70
N THR A 121 57.98 -21.20 -16.64
CA THR A 121 59.33 -21.63 -16.29
C THR A 121 59.24 -22.54 -15.07
N HIS A 122 59.68 -23.79 -15.20
CA HIS A 122 59.84 -24.69 -14.05
C HIS A 122 61.31 -25.07 -13.87
N THR A 123 61.73 -25.11 -12.61
CA THR A 123 63.07 -25.51 -12.19
C THR A 123 63.06 -27.00 -11.93
N HIS A 124 63.87 -27.75 -12.68
CA HIS A 124 64.08 -29.17 -12.40
C HIS A 124 64.96 -29.36 -11.17
N THR A 125 64.88 -30.54 -10.56
CA THR A 125 65.66 -30.96 -9.37
C THR A 125 67.19 -30.84 -9.53
N ASN A 126 67.66 -30.64 -10.77
CA ASN A 126 69.07 -30.51 -11.13
C ASN A 126 69.54 -29.04 -11.10
N GLY A 127 68.67 -28.09 -10.76
CA GLY A 127 68.96 -26.66 -10.69
C GLY A 127 68.82 -25.89 -12.02
N GLU A 128 68.54 -26.59 -13.12
CA GLU A 128 68.31 -25.97 -14.43
C GLU A 128 66.84 -25.55 -14.58
N SER A 129 66.61 -24.30 -14.96
CA SER A 129 65.29 -23.76 -15.28
C SER A 129 65.04 -23.80 -16.78
N PHE A 130 64.00 -24.52 -17.20
CA PHE A 130 63.54 -24.55 -18.59
C PHE A 130 62.28 -23.70 -18.72
N THR A 131 62.27 -22.77 -19.67
CA THR A 131 61.10 -21.94 -19.98
C THR A 131 60.40 -22.53 -21.20
N HIS A 132 59.18 -23.01 -20.99
CA HIS A 132 58.31 -23.45 -22.08
C HIS A 132 57.36 -22.32 -22.45
N THR A 133 57.24 -22.06 -23.76
CA THR A 133 56.27 -21.11 -24.30
C THR A 133 55.10 -21.90 -24.87
N TYR A 134 53.94 -21.76 -24.24
CA TYR A 134 52.70 -22.44 -24.66
C TYR A 134 51.80 -21.45 -25.41
N THR A 135 51.17 -21.90 -26.48
CA THR A 135 50.09 -21.16 -27.13
C THR A 135 48.77 -21.38 -26.39
N GLU A 136 47.76 -20.54 -26.62
CA GLU A 136 46.45 -20.64 -25.97
C GLU A 136 45.79 -22.02 -26.22
N GLU A 137 45.97 -22.56 -27.42
CA GLU A 137 45.50 -23.90 -27.81
C GLU A 137 46.19 -25.01 -27.01
N ASP A 138 47.50 -24.89 -26.77
CA ASP A 138 48.25 -25.88 -25.98
C ASP A 138 47.83 -25.88 -24.50
N VAL A 139 47.51 -24.70 -23.95
CA VAL A 139 47.03 -24.56 -22.57
C VAL A 139 45.63 -25.13 -22.42
N GLU A 140 44.75 -24.91 -23.40
CA GLU A 140 43.42 -25.51 -23.41
C GLU A 140 43.47 -27.04 -23.50
N LEU A 141 44.33 -27.58 -24.38
CA LEU A 141 44.57 -29.03 -24.49
C LEU A 141 45.10 -29.61 -23.17
N LEU A 142 46.04 -28.93 -22.51
CA LEU A 142 46.57 -29.36 -21.22
C LEU A 142 45.48 -29.34 -20.13
N ARG A 143 44.63 -28.32 -20.12
CA ARG A 143 43.53 -28.19 -19.18
C ARG A 143 42.48 -29.28 -19.37
N GLU A 144 42.16 -29.62 -20.63
CA GLU A 144 41.25 -30.71 -20.96
C GLU A 144 41.83 -32.07 -20.55
N ALA A 145 43.13 -32.30 -20.76
CA ALA A 145 43.80 -33.52 -20.33
C ALA A 145 43.74 -33.72 -18.80
N ILE A 146 44.02 -32.67 -18.03
CA ILE A 146 43.95 -32.70 -16.56
C ILE A 146 42.51 -32.96 -16.08
N LEU A 147 41.52 -32.34 -16.72
CA LEU A 147 40.11 -32.56 -16.40
C LEU A 147 39.66 -33.99 -16.72
N GLN A 148 40.13 -34.57 -17.82
CA GLN A 148 39.84 -35.96 -18.16
C GLN A 148 40.45 -36.93 -17.15
N GLU A 149 41.69 -36.70 -16.74
CA GLU A 149 42.38 -37.52 -15.74
C GLU A 149 41.66 -37.46 -14.38
N ALA A 150 41.32 -36.25 -13.90
CA ALA A 150 40.56 -36.08 -12.66
C ALA A 150 39.17 -36.74 -12.71
N MET A 151 38.48 -36.67 -13.85
CA MET A 151 37.20 -37.35 -14.02
C MET A 151 37.34 -38.88 -14.09
N ALA A 152 38.43 -39.39 -14.66
CA ALA A 152 38.72 -40.83 -14.67
C ALA A 152 38.98 -41.33 -13.24
N GLU A 153 39.79 -40.60 -12.48
CA GLU A 153 40.10 -40.92 -11.08
C GLU A 153 38.83 -40.90 -10.20
N TYR A 154 37.97 -39.88 -10.37
CA TYR A 154 36.69 -39.79 -9.66
C TYR A 154 35.75 -40.96 -9.99
N ARG A 155 35.70 -41.40 -11.26
CA ARG A 155 34.89 -42.58 -11.66
C ARG A 155 35.42 -43.86 -11.02
N GLU A 156 36.73 -44.03 -10.94
CA GLU A 156 37.31 -45.19 -10.26
C GLU A 156 37.02 -45.17 -8.76
N GLU A 157 37.12 -44.01 -8.11
CA GLU A 157 36.80 -43.85 -6.70
C GLU A 157 35.31 -44.17 -6.42
N MET A 158 34.41 -43.67 -7.26
CA MET A 158 32.98 -44.01 -7.18
C MET A 158 32.72 -45.51 -7.38
N ARG A 159 33.46 -46.18 -8.29
CA ARG A 159 33.36 -47.63 -8.49
C ARG A 159 33.79 -48.40 -7.24
N ARG A 160 34.92 -48.02 -6.64
CA ARG A 160 35.40 -48.60 -5.38
C ARG A 160 34.43 -48.36 -4.21
N ALA A 161 33.78 -47.19 -4.17
CA ALA A 161 32.76 -46.88 -3.15
C ALA A 161 31.47 -47.71 -3.33
N GLN A 162 31.06 -47.97 -4.58
CA GLN A 162 29.89 -48.78 -4.89
C GLN A 162 30.11 -50.27 -4.57
N GLU A 163 31.32 -50.78 -4.81
CA GLU A 163 31.72 -52.15 -4.43
C GLU A 163 31.76 -52.37 -2.90
N ARG A 164 31.98 -51.32 -2.08
CA ARG A 164 31.89 -51.41 -0.61
C ARG A 164 30.47 -51.45 -0.05
N ASN A 165 29.44 -51.09 -0.82
CA ASN A 165 28.09 -50.84 -0.30
C ASN A 165 27.03 -51.98 -0.41
N PRO A 166 27.26 -53.17 -1.02
CA PRO A 166 26.25 -54.23 -0.97
C PRO A 166 26.29 -55.06 0.32
N GLU A 167 27.39 -55.08 1.08
CA GLU A 167 27.53 -55.95 2.27
C GLU A 167 26.95 -55.37 3.58
N GLN A 168 26.55 -54.10 3.62
CA GLN A 168 26.17 -53.43 4.89
C GLN A 168 24.66 -53.14 5.06
N ASN A 169 23.79 -53.62 4.17
CA ASN A 169 22.34 -53.36 4.22
C ASN A 169 21.50 -54.55 4.75
N HIS A 170 21.99 -55.23 5.79
CA HIS A 170 21.19 -56.21 6.54
C HIS A 170 21.11 -55.88 8.03
N PHE A 171 20.52 -54.73 8.36
CA PHE A 171 19.94 -54.48 9.69
C PHE A 171 18.58 -53.78 9.59
N PRO A 172 17.54 -54.26 10.29
CA PRO A 172 16.17 -53.77 10.12
C PRO A 172 15.94 -52.44 10.84
N LYS A 173 15.35 -51.46 10.13
CA LYS A 173 14.94 -50.16 10.67
C LYS A 173 13.97 -50.33 11.85
N ALA A 174 14.35 -49.81 13.02
CA ALA A 174 13.51 -49.76 14.21
C ALA A 174 12.24 -48.93 13.98
N SER A 175 11.10 -49.50 14.36
CA SER A 175 9.74 -48.98 14.15
C SER A 175 9.44 -47.65 14.85
N GLY A 176 8.61 -46.80 14.21
CA GLY A 176 8.18 -45.47 14.66
C GLY A 176 7.38 -45.39 15.98
N LYS A 177 7.34 -46.46 16.78
CA LYS A 177 6.72 -46.45 18.12
C LYS A 177 7.60 -45.76 19.17
N ALA A 178 8.93 -45.74 19.00
CA ALA A 178 9.85 -45.09 19.95
C ALA A 178 9.73 -43.55 19.90
N GLN A 179 9.58 -42.96 18.70
CA GLN A 179 9.43 -41.51 18.52
C GLN A 179 8.14 -40.95 19.14
N ARG A 180 7.05 -41.74 19.15
CA ARG A 180 5.76 -41.30 19.72
C ARG A 180 5.76 -41.24 21.25
N LYS A 181 6.61 -42.00 21.95
CA LYS A 181 6.71 -41.93 23.43
C LYS A 181 7.51 -40.72 23.93
N ALA A 182 8.53 -40.27 23.19
CA ALA A 182 9.32 -39.09 23.57
C ALA A 182 8.49 -37.79 23.53
N LYS A 183 7.60 -37.64 22.53
CA LYS A 183 6.76 -36.43 22.39
C LYS A 183 5.72 -36.27 23.50
N LYS A 184 5.31 -37.36 24.17
CA LYS A 184 4.31 -37.32 25.26
C LYS A 184 4.93 -36.94 26.62
N ARG A 185 6.22 -37.22 26.84
CA ARG A 185 6.92 -36.84 28.10
C ARG A 185 7.21 -35.33 28.19
N ASN A 186 7.51 -34.66 27.08
CA ASN A 186 7.86 -33.23 27.11
C ASN A 186 6.67 -32.27 27.28
N ARG A 187 5.42 -32.76 27.19
CA ARG A 187 4.22 -31.92 27.41
C ARG A 187 3.79 -31.81 28.87
N HIS A 188 4.37 -32.60 29.77
CA HIS A 188 4.06 -32.57 31.20
C HIS A 188 5.19 -31.97 32.06
N ALA A 189 6.20 -31.37 31.42
CA ALA A 189 7.33 -30.73 32.08
C ALA A 189 7.35 -29.20 31.89
N GLN A 190 6.20 -28.60 31.55
CA GLN A 190 5.96 -27.15 31.60
C GLN A 190 4.95 -26.85 32.70
#